data_AF-A0A523IJJ0-F1
#
_entry.id   AF-A0A523IJJ0-F1
#
_cell.length_a   1.000
_cell.length_b   1.000
_cell.length_c   1.000
_cell.angle_alpha   90.00
_cell.angle_beta   90.00
_cell.angle_gamma   90.00
#
_symmetry.space_group_name_H-M   'P 1'
#
loop_
_entity.id
_entity.type
_entity.pdbx_description
1 polymer ?
#
loop_
_entity_poly.entity_id
_entity_poly.type
_entity_poly.pdbx_seq_one_letter_code
_entity_poly.pdbx_strand_id
1 'polypeptide(L)'
;MAGEQFSDKDRKFIDDALASTNVPYGEPIIIKKFTGIADPGDPARGIQPKLGFSRKPAKAVINSVSQQDVLYSGGLYQLGDISVTLTEKLNIIDTTEQIGGQSEGDRIIYEKHEYRIVGKSHTHSIIGKEVLFGYIFRKVGNA
;
A
#
# COMPACT_ATOMS: atom_id res chain seq x y z
N MET A 1 -11.95 24.20 15.01
CA MET A 1 -11.52 22.86 15.43
C MET A 1 -12.76 21.98 15.55
N ALA A 2 -12.94 21.03 14.63
CA ALA A 2 -13.92 19.96 14.75
C ALA A 2 -13.30 18.75 14.06
N GLY A 3 -12.83 17.79 14.85
CA GLY A 3 -12.34 16.51 14.34
C GLY A 3 -13.53 15.75 13.79
N GLU A 4 -13.48 15.40 12.50
CA GLU A 4 -14.44 14.48 11.90
C GLU A 4 -14.41 13.16 12.68
N GLN A 5 -15.48 12.88 13.41
CA GLN A 5 -15.70 11.59 14.04
C GLN A 5 -15.96 10.56 12.94
N PHE A 6 -15.13 9.52 12.88
CA PHE A 6 -15.35 8.35 12.04
C PHE A 6 -16.77 7.81 12.22
N SER A 7 -17.43 7.45 11.10
CA SER A 7 -18.79 6.91 11.15
C SER A 7 -18.80 5.52 11.80
N ASP A 8 -19.95 5.09 12.33
CA ASP A 8 -20.08 3.77 12.98
C ASP A 8 -19.76 2.61 12.02
N LYS A 9 -19.90 2.83 10.70
CA LYS A 9 -19.48 1.87 9.67
C LYS A 9 -17.96 1.79 9.55
N ASP A 10 -17.26 2.91 9.67
CA ASP A 10 -15.80 2.95 9.61
C ASP A 10 -15.20 2.27 10.85
N ARG A 11 -15.81 2.48 12.03
CA ARG A 11 -15.40 1.79 13.27
C ARG A 11 -15.55 0.28 13.16
N LYS A 12 -16.71 -0.20 12.69
CA LYS A 12 -16.93 -1.65 12.50
C LYS A 12 -15.94 -2.25 11.49
N PHE A 13 -15.60 -1.53 10.42
CA PHE A 13 -14.62 -1.98 9.44
C PHE A 13 -13.20 -2.07 10.04
N ILE A 14 -12.85 -1.15 10.94
CA ILE A 14 -11.58 -1.15 11.68
C ILE A 14 -11.56 -2.27 12.73
N ASP A 15 -12.65 -2.48 13.47
CA ASP A 15 -12.75 -3.53 14.48
C ASP A 15 -12.68 -4.93 13.85
N ASP A 16 -13.36 -5.14 12.72
CA ASP A 16 -13.27 -6.37 11.93
C ASP A 16 -11.84 -6.57 11.37
N ALA A 17 -11.17 -5.47 10.96
CA ALA A 17 -9.77 -5.49 10.51
C ALA A 17 -8.79 -5.86 11.63
N LEU A 18 -9.05 -5.39 12.86
CA LEU A 18 -8.24 -5.67 14.05
C LEU A 18 -8.44 -7.11 14.54
N ALA A 19 -9.65 -7.65 14.41
CA ALA A 19 -10.00 -9.01 14.82
C ALA A 19 -9.45 -10.09 13.87
N SER A 20 -9.27 -9.79 12.58
CA SER A 20 -8.88 -10.78 11.56
C SER A 20 -7.37 -10.95 11.36
N THR A 21 -6.53 -10.26 12.13
CA THR A 21 -5.09 -10.16 11.86
C THR A 21 -4.22 -10.60 13.04
N ASN A 22 -3.43 -11.65 12.79
CA ASN A 22 -2.54 -12.34 13.74
C ASN A 22 -1.24 -11.60 14.08
N VAL A 23 -1.03 -10.36 13.61
CA VAL A 23 0.15 -9.56 13.97
C VAL A 23 -0.17 -8.78 15.26
N PRO A 24 0.43 -9.11 16.42
CA PRO A 24 0.08 -8.48 17.70
C PRO A 24 0.52 -7.02 17.82
N TYR A 25 1.42 -6.54 16.95
CA TYR A 25 2.07 -5.22 17.06
C TYR A 25 1.98 -4.35 15.78
N GLY A 26 0.99 -4.61 14.92
CA GLY A 26 0.84 -3.88 13.64
C GLY A 26 -0.28 -2.85 13.67
N GLU A 27 -0.10 -1.78 12.90
CA GLU A 27 -1.08 -0.73 12.65
C GLU A 27 -2.12 -1.18 11.61
N PRO A 28 -3.41 -0.82 11.78
CA PRO A 28 -4.45 -1.18 10.83
C PRO A 28 -4.30 -0.41 9.52
N ILE A 29 -4.37 -1.13 8.40
CA ILE A 29 -4.28 -0.58 7.05
C ILE A 29 -5.33 -1.23 6.13
N ILE A 30 -5.53 -0.64 4.95
CA ILE A 30 -6.27 -1.28 3.85
C ILE A 30 -5.29 -1.56 2.71
N ILE A 31 -5.21 -2.81 2.28
CA ILE A 31 -4.53 -3.20 1.04
C ILE A 31 -5.53 -3.09 -0.11
N LYS A 32 -5.21 -2.25 -1.10
CA LYS A 32 -5.88 -2.21 -2.41
C LYS A 32 -5.17 -3.20 -3.33
N LYS A 33 -5.75 -4.39 -3.50
CA LYS A 33 -5.25 -5.43 -4.40
C LYS A 33 -5.64 -5.13 -5.84
N PHE A 34 -4.66 -5.10 -6.73
CA PHE A 34 -4.93 -4.96 -8.15
C PHE A 34 -5.53 -6.24 -8.71
N THR A 35 -6.67 -6.13 -9.40
CA THR A 35 -7.40 -7.30 -9.92
C THR A 35 -7.33 -7.46 -11.44
N GLY A 36 -6.53 -6.64 -12.14
CA GLY A 36 -6.15 -6.88 -13.53
C GLY A 36 -7.23 -6.71 -14.59
N ILE A 37 -8.37 -6.09 -14.27
CA ILE A 37 -9.40 -5.77 -15.26
C ILE A 37 -9.36 -4.28 -15.50
N ALA A 38 -8.61 -3.87 -16.52
CA ALA A 38 -8.80 -2.56 -17.14
C ALA A 38 -10.07 -2.67 -17.99
N ASP A 39 -11.14 -1.96 -17.62
CA ASP A 39 -12.25 -1.72 -18.55
C ASP A 39 -11.67 -0.89 -19.70
N PRO A 40 -11.58 -1.42 -20.94
CA PRO A 40 -11.00 -0.68 -22.05
C PRO A 40 -11.92 0.51 -22.33
N GLY A 41 -11.57 1.66 -21.75
CA GLY A 41 -12.27 2.90 -21.97
C GLY A 41 -12.29 3.20 -23.46
N ASP A 42 -13.41 3.71 -23.97
CA ASP A 42 -13.58 4.04 -25.38
C ASP A 42 -12.57 5.14 -25.78
N PRO A 43 -11.55 4.82 -26.61
CA PRO A 43 -10.52 5.78 -27.00
C PRO A 43 -11.09 6.96 -27.79
N ALA A 44 -12.19 6.73 -28.52
CA ALA A 44 -12.86 7.78 -29.29
C ALA A 44 -13.58 8.80 -28.39
N ARG A 45 -13.89 8.41 -27.14
CA ARG A 45 -14.50 9.29 -26.13
C ARG A 45 -13.48 9.87 -25.14
N GLY A 46 -12.20 9.53 -25.30
CA GLY A 46 -11.14 9.94 -24.38
C GLY A 46 -11.29 9.37 -22.96
N ILE A 47 -12.03 8.27 -22.80
CA ILE A 47 -12.23 7.65 -21.49
C ILE A 47 -10.99 6.83 -21.15
N GLN A 48 -10.30 7.20 -20.06
CA GLN A 48 -9.17 6.42 -19.56
C GLN A 48 -9.64 5.05 -19.05
N PRO A 49 -8.84 3.98 -19.21
CA PRO A 49 -9.18 2.66 -18.70
C PRO A 49 -9.43 2.71 -17.19
N LYS A 50 -10.49 2.06 -16.74
CA LYS A 50 -10.76 1.95 -15.29
C LYS A 50 -10.09 0.69 -14.75
N LEU A 51 -9.18 0.89 -13.81
CA LEU A 51 -8.49 -0.20 -13.12
C LEU A 51 -9.36 -0.80 -12.01
N GLY A 52 -9.45 -2.12 -11.98
CA GLY A 52 -10.09 -2.87 -10.90
C GLY A 52 -9.20 -3.02 -9.67
N PHE A 53 -9.75 -2.69 -8.49
CA PHE A 53 -9.12 -2.95 -7.20
C PHE A 53 -10.11 -3.63 -6.25
N SER A 54 -9.65 -4.62 -5.49
CA SER A 54 -10.33 -5.10 -4.30
C SER A 54 -9.67 -4.53 -3.05
N ARG A 55 -10.46 -4.25 -2.01
CA ARG A 55 -9.96 -3.72 -0.73
C ARG A 55 -10.00 -4.83 0.31
N LYS A 56 -8.87 -5.03 0.98
CA LYS A 56 -8.73 -6.03 2.05
C LYS A 56 -8.11 -5.38 3.28
N PRO A 57 -8.73 -5.48 4.47
CA PRO A 57 -8.11 -5.02 5.71
C PRO A 57 -6.87 -5.87 6.05
N ALA A 58 -5.85 -5.23 6.61
CA ALA A 58 -4.63 -5.88 7.08
C ALA A 58 -3.98 -5.12 8.25
N LYS A 59 -2.95 -5.72 8.85
CA LYS A 59 -2.06 -5.07 9.82
C LYS A 59 -0.66 -5.00 9.23
N ALA A 60 0.03 -3.89 9.49
CA ALA A 60 1.40 -3.69 9.07
C ALA A 60 2.23 -3.01 10.14
N VAL A 61 3.53 -3.29 10.18
CA VAL A 61 4.47 -2.45 10.94
C VAL A 61 4.94 -1.34 10.00
N ILE A 62 4.69 -0.09 10.37
CA ILE A 62 4.99 1.09 9.56
C ILE A 62 6.11 1.88 10.23
N ASN A 63 7.12 2.26 9.46
CA ASN A 63 8.21 3.13 9.90
C ASN A 63 8.48 4.20 8.85
N SER A 64 8.97 5.36 9.25
CA SER A 64 9.50 6.33 8.29
C SER A 64 10.82 5.83 7.70
N VAL A 65 11.03 6.03 6.40
CA VAL A 65 12.32 5.77 5.76
C VAL A 65 13.35 6.77 6.29
N SER A 66 14.50 6.28 6.76
CA SER A 66 15.54 7.14 7.31
C SER A 66 16.33 7.86 6.21
N GLN A 67 17.00 8.96 6.56
CA GLN A 67 17.90 9.65 5.62
C GLN A 67 19.02 8.72 5.12
N GLN A 68 19.46 7.79 5.97
CA GLN A 68 20.45 6.79 5.63
C GLN A 68 19.94 5.83 4.55
N ASP A 69 18.69 5.37 4.67
CA ASP A 69 18.05 4.50 3.66
C ASP A 69 17.88 5.22 2.32
N VAL A 70 17.56 6.51 2.35
CA VAL A 70 17.49 7.35 1.14
C VAL A 70 18.84 7.39 0.43
N LEU A 71 19.93 7.63 1.16
CA LEU A 71 21.28 7.66 0.61
C LEU A 71 21.69 6.29 0.02
N TYR A 72 21.39 5.19 0.72
CA TYR A 72 21.74 3.85 0.24
C TYR A 72 20.88 3.36 -0.93
N SER A 73 19.70 3.94 -1.13
CA SER A 73 18.78 3.54 -2.21
C SER A 73 19.22 3.97 -3.62
N GLY A 74 20.29 4.75 -3.76
CA GLY A 74 20.71 5.28 -5.05
C GLY A 74 19.70 6.24 -5.69
N GLY A 75 18.85 6.89 -4.88
CA GLY A 75 17.82 7.83 -5.35
C GLY A 75 16.43 7.21 -5.58
N LEU A 76 16.26 5.91 -5.31
CA LEU A 76 14.96 5.25 -5.42
C LEU A 76 13.99 5.71 -4.32
N TYR A 77 14.49 5.89 -3.08
CA TYR A 77 13.70 6.32 -1.93
C TYR A 77 13.81 7.83 -1.71
N GLN A 78 12.81 8.40 -1.04
CA GLN A 78 12.73 9.83 -0.74
C GLN A 78 12.37 10.05 0.73
N LEU A 79 12.76 11.21 1.28
CA LEU A 79 12.29 11.62 2.59
C LEU A 79 10.76 11.77 2.55
N GLY A 80 10.07 11.15 3.50
CA GLY A 80 8.60 11.05 3.51
C GLY A 80 8.05 9.76 2.90
N ASP A 81 8.90 8.91 2.31
CA ASP A 81 8.52 7.52 2.05
C ASP A 81 8.40 6.74 3.38
N ILE A 82 7.61 5.69 3.39
CA ILE A 82 7.39 4.81 4.54
C ILE A 82 7.84 3.38 4.22
N SER A 83 8.44 2.73 5.21
CA SER A 83 8.76 1.31 5.22
C SER A 83 7.62 0.55 5.87
N VAL A 84 7.11 -0.48 5.19
CA VAL A 84 5.92 -1.22 5.61
C VAL A 84 6.23 -2.70 5.56
N THR A 85 6.01 -3.38 6.68
CA THR A 85 6.21 -4.83 6.82
C THR A 85 4.88 -5.53 6.99
N LEU A 86 4.62 -6.54 6.16
CA LEU A 86 3.35 -7.26 6.03
C LEU A 86 3.55 -8.77 6.15
N THR A 87 2.55 -9.50 6.62
CA THR A 87 2.50 -10.98 6.53
C THR A 87 2.03 -11.47 5.15
N GLU A 88 1.53 -10.57 4.32
CA GLU A 88 1.02 -10.87 2.99
C GLU A 88 1.95 -10.32 1.91
N LYS A 89 2.24 -11.17 0.92
CA LYS A 89 3.00 -10.76 -0.26
C LYS A 89 2.13 -9.86 -1.15
N LEU A 90 2.65 -8.71 -1.51
CA LEU A 90 2.04 -7.79 -2.46
C LEU A 90 2.53 -8.04 -3.88
N ASN A 91 1.62 -7.82 -4.84
CA ASN A 91 1.92 -7.83 -6.25
C ASN A 91 2.53 -6.50 -6.66
N ILE A 92 3.75 -6.57 -7.17
CA ILE A 92 4.43 -5.44 -7.81
C ILE A 92 4.29 -5.68 -9.31
N ILE A 93 3.60 -4.79 -10.00
CA ILE A 93 3.64 -4.73 -11.46
C ILE A 93 4.78 -3.78 -11.80
N ASP A 94 5.90 -4.37 -12.25
CA ASP A 94 7.08 -3.63 -12.68
C ASP A 94 6.74 -2.94 -14.02
N THR A 95 6.52 -1.63 -13.99
CA THR A 95 6.00 -0.88 -15.14
C THR A 95 7.07 -0.44 -16.12
N THR A 96 8.16 -1.19 -16.27
CA THR A 96 9.11 -0.96 -17.38
C THR A 96 8.47 -1.20 -18.74
N GLU A 97 7.29 -1.83 -18.81
CA GLU A 97 6.58 -2.13 -20.06
C GLU A 97 5.28 -1.34 -20.30
N GLN A 98 4.78 -0.54 -19.34
CA GLN A 98 3.51 0.17 -19.52
C GLN A 98 3.70 1.65 -19.87
N ILE A 99 3.38 1.96 -21.13
CA ILE A 99 3.25 3.31 -21.69
C ILE A 99 2.24 4.09 -20.84
N GLY A 100 2.70 5.11 -20.08
CA GLY A 100 1.80 5.97 -19.31
C GLY A 100 2.27 6.41 -17.92
N GLY A 101 3.38 5.87 -17.40
CA GLY A 101 4.04 6.40 -16.19
C GLY A 101 3.30 6.17 -14.86
N GLN A 102 2.23 5.36 -14.85
CA GLN A 102 1.54 4.96 -13.62
C GLN A 102 1.94 3.53 -13.25
N SER A 103 2.43 3.34 -12.02
CA SER A 103 2.65 2.00 -11.48
C SER A 103 1.30 1.41 -11.06
N GLU A 104 0.94 0.26 -11.66
CA GLU A 104 -0.36 -0.41 -11.48
C GLU A 104 -0.29 -1.61 -10.50
N GLY A 105 0.63 -1.57 -9.54
CA GLY A 105 0.74 -2.59 -8.50
C GLY A 105 -0.31 -2.47 -7.38
N ASP A 106 -0.24 -3.41 -6.43
CA ASP A 106 -0.96 -3.31 -5.16
C ASP A 106 -0.59 -2.01 -4.43
N ARG A 107 -1.58 -1.42 -3.74
CA ARG A 107 -1.43 -0.17 -2.99
C ARG A 107 -1.89 -0.36 -1.55
N ILE A 108 -1.50 0.57 -0.68
CA ILE A 108 -2.03 0.62 0.68
C ILE A 108 -2.69 1.96 0.96
N ILE A 109 -3.70 1.94 1.83
CA ILE A 109 -4.28 3.13 2.43
C ILE A 109 -3.93 3.13 3.91
N TYR A 110 -3.35 4.23 4.36
CA TYR A 110 -2.96 4.48 5.74
C TYR A 110 -3.15 5.97 6.04
N GLU A 111 -3.76 6.31 7.19
CA GLU A 111 -4.04 7.70 7.61
C GLU A 111 -4.71 8.58 6.53
N LYS A 112 -5.74 8.07 5.84
CA LYS A 112 -6.43 8.79 4.72
C LYS A 112 -5.53 9.10 3.53
N HIS A 113 -4.37 8.45 3.42
CA HIS A 113 -3.44 8.61 2.30
C HIS A 113 -3.26 7.30 1.55
N GLU A 114 -3.11 7.41 0.24
CA GLU A 114 -2.83 6.27 -0.63
C GLU A 114 -1.34 6.24 -0.96
N TYR A 115 -0.76 5.04 -0.86
CA TYR A 115 0.67 4.81 -1.11
C TYR A 115 0.87 3.71 -2.15
N ARG A 116 1.84 3.92 -3.05
CA ARG A 116 2.32 2.92 -4.01
C ARG A 116 3.63 2.32 -3.57
N ILE A 117 3.88 1.06 -3.95
CA ILE A 117 5.18 0.42 -3.73
C ILE A 117 6.22 1.08 -4.65
N VAL A 118 7.38 1.43 -4.11
CA VAL A 118 8.55 1.94 -4.87
C VAL A 118 9.78 1.05 -4.74
N GLY A 119 9.78 0.10 -3.81
CA GLY A 119 10.87 -0.85 -3.65
C GLY A 119 10.53 -1.97 -2.66
N LYS A 120 11.40 -2.97 -2.61
CA LYS A 120 11.36 -4.03 -1.59
C LYS A 120 12.34 -3.67 -0.48
N SER A 121 11.87 -3.64 0.75
CA SER A 121 12.78 -3.56 1.90
C SER A 121 13.51 -4.89 2.04
N HIS A 122 14.79 -4.85 2.40
CA HIS A 122 15.66 -6.04 2.44
C HIS A 122 15.28 -7.03 3.56
N THR A 123 14.29 -6.70 4.39
CA THR A 123 13.88 -7.50 5.53
C THR A 123 12.78 -8.50 5.14
N HIS A 124 13.20 -9.70 4.72
CA HIS A 124 12.40 -10.88 5.03
C HIS A 124 12.76 -11.30 6.45
N SER A 125 11.97 -10.86 7.43
CA SER A 125 12.13 -11.31 8.81
C SER A 125 11.23 -12.52 9.04
N ILE A 126 11.81 -13.60 9.57
CA ILE A 126 11.04 -14.73 10.08
C ILE A 126 10.86 -14.48 11.57
N ILE A 127 9.63 -14.16 12.00
CA ILE A 127 9.29 -14.11 13.42
C ILE A 127 8.51 -15.38 13.74
N GLY A 128 9.16 -16.32 14.43
CA GLY A 128 8.58 -17.64 14.69
C GLY A 128 8.38 -18.45 13.41
N LYS A 129 7.12 -18.65 12.98
CA LYS A 129 6.75 -19.39 11.74
C LYS A 129 6.24 -18.48 10.62
N GLU A 130 6.13 -17.17 10.85
CA GLU A 130 5.56 -16.24 9.87
C GLU A 130 6.66 -15.60 9.02
N VAL A 131 6.41 -15.54 7.71
CA VAL A 131 7.25 -14.82 6.75
C VAL A 131 6.73 -13.40 6.65
N LEU A 132 7.59 -12.44 6.96
CA LEU A 132 7.28 -11.02 6.78
C LEU A 132 7.89 -10.50 5.49
N PHE A 133 7.13 -9.67 4.77
CA PHE A 133 7.50 -9.02 3.53
C PHE A 133 7.61 -7.52 3.77
N GLY A 134 8.82 -6.98 3.62
CA GLY A 134 9.07 -5.55 3.74
C GLY A 134 9.01 -4.85 2.37
N TYR A 135 8.35 -3.70 2.32
CA TYR A 135 8.23 -2.85 1.13
C TYR A 135 8.43 -1.38 1.48
N ILE A 136 8.94 -0.61 0.52
CA ILE A 136 9.01 0.85 0.63
C ILE A 136 7.87 1.45 -0.19
N PHE A 137 7.20 2.41 0.40
CA PHE A 137 5.97 3.01 -0.12
C PHE A 137 6.08 4.52 -0.22
N ARG A 138 5.54 5.06 -1.32
CA ARG A 138 5.46 6.50 -1.58
C ARG A 138 4.02 6.97 -1.65
N LYS A 139 3.73 8.07 -0.97
CA LYS A 139 2.43 8.74 -1.04
C LYS A 139 2.14 9.20 -2.47
N VAL A 140 0.95 8.86 -2.98
CA VAL A 140 0.49 9.24 -4.33
C VAL A 140 -0.80 10.03 -4.33
N GLY A 141 -1.51 10.08 -3.21
CA GLY A 141 -2.76 10.83 -3.10
C GLY A 141 -3.41 10.74 -1.73
N ASN A 142 -4.58 11.34 -1.63
CA ASN A 142 -5.50 11.20 -0.50
C ASN A 142 -6.56 10.15 -0.88
N ALA A 143 -6.97 9.33 0.09
CA ALA A 143 -7.85 8.18 -0.11
C ALA A 143 -9.29 8.44 0.31
#